data_AF-K1RHH1-F1
#
_entry.id   AF-K1RHH1-F1
#
_cell.length_a   1.000
_cell.length_b   1.000
_cell.length_c   1.000
_cell.angle_alpha   90.00
_cell.angle_beta   90.00
_cell.angle_gamma   90.00
#
_symmetry.space_group_name_H-M   'P 1'
#
loop_
_entity.id
_entity.type
_entity.pdbx_description
1 polymer ?
#
loop_
_entity_poly.entity_id
_entity_poly.type
_entity_poly.pdbx_seq_one_letter_code
_entity_poly.pdbx_strand_id
1 'polypeptide(L)'
;MLRVGNSGLWVECIATTGVTTCGSPVIADEAWMGAVRAMAILGMLTGSGALVTLGLYTFLRLETWSRILKLSAIGACIGAGVLILIGAIIYGASARDGKYSPGGFNTGSSSRMVYTLSWSFGLSITGAILCFVSGILTGFATKPKL
;
A
#
# COMPACT_ATOMS: atom_id res chain seq x y z
N MET A 1 30.92 12.40 4.13
CA MET A 1 30.08 11.52 4.97
C MET A 1 28.91 11.05 4.14
N LEU A 2 28.80 9.74 3.89
CA LEU A 2 27.64 9.15 3.22
C LEU A 2 26.49 9.06 4.23
N ARG A 3 25.40 9.79 3.96
CA ARG A 3 24.13 9.65 4.65
C ARG A 3 23.28 8.73 3.79
N VAL A 4 22.78 7.64 4.36
CA VAL A 4 21.83 6.75 3.67
C VAL A 4 20.56 6.77 4.50
N GLY A 5 19.45 7.19 3.89
CA GLY A 5 18.15 7.21 4.55
C GLY A 5 17.20 6.24 3.87
N ASN A 6 16.38 5.56 4.67
CA ASN A 6 15.22 4.83 4.16
C ASN A 6 13.98 5.44 4.81
N SER A 7 13.12 6.00 3.96
CA SER A 7 11.92 6.72 4.40
C SER A 7 10.71 5.84 4.12
N GLY A 8 10.07 5.36 5.19
CA GLY A 8 8.81 4.64 5.14
C GLY A 8 7.61 5.56 5.26
N LEU A 9 6.41 4.99 5.18
CA LEU A 9 5.17 5.76 5.33
C LEU A 9 5.00 6.31 6.75
N TRP A 10 5.49 5.58 7.75
CA TRP A 10 5.26 5.82 9.18
C TRP A 10 6.52 6.20 9.96
N VAL A 11 7.70 5.79 9.47
CA VAL A 11 8.98 5.92 10.15
C VAL A 11 10.03 6.26 9.12
N GLU A 12 10.94 7.15 9.48
CA GLU A 12 12.12 7.46 8.68
C GLU A 12 13.37 7.03 9.45
N CYS A 13 14.24 6.28 8.78
CA CYS A 13 15.49 5.79 9.37
C CYS A 13 16.67 6.39 8.61
N ILE A 14 17.62 6.96 9.35
CA ILE A 14 18.83 7.58 8.81
C ILE A 14 20.03 6.82 9.38
N ALA A 15 20.90 6.35 8.49
CA ALA A 15 22.17 5.78 8.84
C ALA A 15 23.27 6.85 8.75
N THR A 16 23.92 7.15 9.88
CA THR A 16 25.12 7.97 9.95
C THR A 16 26.23 7.19 10.64
N THR A 17 27.35 6.98 9.94
CA THR A 17 28.57 6.37 10.50
C THR A 17 28.33 5.07 11.28
N GLY A 18 27.57 4.13 10.71
CA GLY A 18 27.29 2.82 11.31
C GLY A 18 26.19 2.79 12.37
N VAL A 19 25.64 3.95 12.75
CA VAL A 19 24.49 4.05 13.66
C VAL A 19 23.24 4.39 12.85
N THR A 20 22.22 3.56 12.98
CA THR A 20 20.88 3.80 12.40
C THR A 20 19.97 4.39 13.46
N THR A 21 19.52 5.61 13.26
CA THR A 21 18.48 6.23 14.09
C THR A 21 17.16 6.26 13.31
N CYS A 22 16.09 5.84 13.96
CA CYS A 22 14.75 5.85 13.39
C CYS A 22 13.86 6.79 14.20
N GLY A 23 13.10 7.62 13.52
CA GLY A 23 12.22 8.59 14.15
C GLY A 23 10.93 8.80 13.38
N SER A 24 10.10 9.70 13.91
CA SER A 24 8.94 10.20 13.18
C SER A 24 9.41 10.81 11.85
N PRO A 25 8.69 10.55 10.74
CA PRO A 25 9.05 11.09 9.45
C PRO A 25 9.01 12.62 9.49
N VAL A 26 10.05 13.24 8.95
CA VAL A 26 10.21 14.71 8.96
C VAL A 26 9.10 15.42 8.16
N ILE A 27 8.46 14.69 7.25
CA ILE A 27 7.44 15.19 6.30
C ILE A 27 6.02 14.80 6.76
N ALA A 28 5.79 14.66 8.07
CA ALA A 28 4.47 14.25 8.60
C ALA A 28 3.36 15.29 8.35
N ASP A 29 3.71 16.56 8.11
CA ASP A 29 2.75 17.67 8.01
C ASP A 29 2.23 17.96 6.60
N GLU A 30 2.75 17.28 5.55
CA GLU A 30 2.26 17.52 4.20
C GLU A 30 0.94 16.78 3.92
N ALA A 31 -0.08 17.53 3.48
CA ALA A 31 -1.44 17.02 3.27
C ALA A 31 -1.52 15.80 2.32
N TRP A 32 -0.65 15.74 1.31
CA TRP A 32 -0.61 14.59 0.39
C TRP A 32 -0.07 13.33 1.07
N MET A 33 0.88 13.45 2.00
CA MET A 33 1.43 12.32 2.75
C MET A 33 0.37 11.77 3.72
N GLY A 34 -0.42 12.67 4.33
CA GLY A 34 -1.62 12.32 5.09
C GLY A 34 -2.65 11.56 4.23
N ALA A 35 -2.88 11.99 2.99
CA ALA A 35 -3.78 11.30 2.07
C ALA A 35 -3.28 9.90 1.71
N VAL A 36 -1.99 9.72 1.41
CA VAL A 36 -1.42 8.39 1.11
C VAL A 36 -1.54 7.46 2.32
N ARG A 37 -1.31 7.96 3.55
CA ARG A 37 -1.54 7.20 4.78
C ARG A 37 -2.99 6.78 4.96
N ALA A 38 -3.93 7.70 4.74
CA ALA A 38 -5.34 7.41 4.83
C ALA A 38 -5.76 6.33 3.80
N MET A 39 -5.30 6.44 2.56
CA MET A 39 -5.57 5.43 1.52
C MET A 39 -4.97 4.07 1.86
N ALA A 40 -3.77 4.03 2.43
CA ALA A 40 -3.15 2.79 2.87
C ALA A 40 -3.94 2.14 4.02
N ILE A 41 -4.37 2.92 5.02
CA ILE A 41 -5.19 2.42 6.14
C ILE A 41 -6.54 1.90 5.63
N LEU A 42 -7.23 2.68 4.80
CA LEU A 42 -8.51 2.29 4.21
C LEU A 42 -8.38 1.04 3.35
N GLY A 43 -7.30 0.92 2.56
CA GLY A 43 -6.97 -0.27 1.79
C GLY A 43 -6.76 -1.51 2.67
N MET A 44 -6.04 -1.38 3.78
CA MET A 44 -5.85 -2.49 4.74
C MET A 44 -7.16 -2.88 5.44
N LEU A 45 -7.98 -1.91 5.85
CA LEU A 45 -9.27 -2.15 6.50
C LEU A 45 -10.26 -2.83 5.57
N THR A 46 -10.38 -2.34 4.33
CA THR A 46 -11.27 -2.93 3.32
C THR A 46 -10.78 -4.33 2.90
N GLY A 47 -9.47 -4.52 2.74
CA GLY A 47 -8.88 -5.82 2.41
C GLY A 47 -9.05 -6.86 3.54
N SER A 48 -8.84 -6.46 4.79
CA SER A 48 -9.07 -7.33 5.95
C SER A 48 -10.57 -7.67 6.13
N GLY A 49 -11.47 -6.70 5.91
CA GLY A 49 -12.91 -6.95 5.87
C GLY A 49 -13.32 -7.95 4.77
N ALA A 50 -12.69 -7.86 3.60
CA ALA A 50 -12.88 -8.83 2.52
C ALA A 50 -12.42 -10.24 2.94
N LEU A 51 -11.25 -10.36 3.59
CA LEU A 51 -10.77 -11.65 4.11
C LEU A 51 -11.71 -12.26 5.15
N VAL A 52 -12.22 -11.46 6.09
CA VAL A 52 -13.15 -11.93 7.12
C VAL A 52 -14.47 -12.41 6.50
N THR A 53 -15.02 -11.66 5.54
CA THR A 53 -16.26 -12.04 4.85
C THR A 53 -16.09 -13.28 4.00
N LEU A 54 -14.96 -13.41 3.28
CA LEU A 54 -14.62 -14.59 2.51
C LEU A 54 -14.41 -15.82 3.41
N GLY A 55 -13.74 -15.62 4.56
CA GLY A 55 -13.55 -16.63 5.59
C GLY A 55 -14.89 -17.12 6.16
N LEU A 56 -15.76 -16.21 6.59
CA LEU A 56 -17.10 -16.55 7.06
C LEU A 56 -17.89 -17.34 5.99
N TYR A 57 -17.80 -16.93 4.73
CA TYR A 57 -18.45 -17.64 3.62
C TYR A 57 -17.93 -19.08 3.48
N THR A 58 -16.62 -19.29 3.58
CA THR A 58 -16.04 -20.63 3.47
C THR A 58 -16.44 -21.57 4.61
N PHE A 59 -16.63 -21.06 5.83
CA PHE A 59 -16.91 -21.89 7.01
C PHE A 59 -18.41 -22.06 7.32
N LEU A 60 -19.25 -21.04 7.14
CA LEU A 60 -20.62 -21.07 7.66
C LEU A 60 -21.68 -21.68 6.72
N ARG A 61 -21.36 -21.96 5.44
CA ARG A 61 -22.29 -22.56 4.43
C ARG A 61 -23.76 -22.06 4.54
N LEU A 62 -23.96 -20.77 4.83
CA LEU A 62 -25.29 -20.17 4.93
C LEU A 62 -25.84 -19.96 3.51
N GLU A 63 -26.78 -20.81 3.08
CA GLU A 63 -27.34 -20.82 1.72
C GLU A 63 -27.98 -19.48 1.32
N THR A 64 -28.75 -18.87 2.21
CA THR A 64 -29.54 -17.65 1.96
C THR A 64 -28.71 -16.36 1.98
N TRP A 65 -27.68 -16.28 2.83
CA TRP A 65 -26.82 -15.08 2.96
C TRP A 65 -25.66 -15.05 1.95
N SER A 66 -25.51 -16.13 1.18
CA SER A 66 -24.36 -16.33 0.28
C SER A 66 -24.23 -15.26 -0.81
N ARG A 67 -25.32 -14.71 -1.37
CA ARG A 67 -25.23 -13.74 -2.49
C ARG A 67 -24.75 -12.36 -2.06
N ILE A 68 -25.27 -11.84 -0.94
CA ILE A 68 -24.93 -10.50 -0.45
C ILE A 68 -23.48 -10.48 0.04
N LEU A 69 -23.06 -11.52 0.78
CA LEU A 69 -21.68 -11.66 1.25
C LEU A 69 -20.67 -11.81 0.10
N LYS A 70 -21.06 -12.45 -1.01
CA LYS A 70 -20.22 -12.55 -2.22
C LYS A 70 -20.00 -11.20 -2.89
N LEU A 71 -21.09 -10.46 -3.12
CA LEU A 71 -21.01 -9.15 -3.76
C LEU A 71 -20.21 -8.16 -2.90
N SER A 72 -20.38 -8.18 -1.58
CA SER A 72 -19.59 -7.33 -0.69
C SER A 72 -18.12 -7.71 -0.67
N ALA A 73 -17.77 -9.01 -0.67
CA ALA A 73 -16.38 -9.46 -0.69
C ALA A 73 -15.67 -9.09 -2.01
N ILE A 74 -16.34 -9.27 -3.16
CA ILE A 74 -15.79 -8.89 -4.47
C ILE A 74 -15.56 -7.37 -4.52
N GLY A 75 -16.56 -6.59 -4.11
CA GLY A 75 -16.46 -5.13 -4.07
C GLY A 75 -15.35 -4.64 -3.13
N ALA A 76 -15.21 -5.26 -1.96
CA ALA A 76 -14.18 -4.92 -0.98
C ALA A 76 -12.77 -5.27 -1.49
N CYS A 77 -12.57 -6.41 -2.16
CA CYS A 77 -11.27 -6.77 -2.76
C CYS A 77 -10.86 -5.80 -3.88
N ILE A 78 -11.79 -5.46 -4.77
CA ILE A 78 -11.52 -4.52 -5.87
C ILE A 78 -11.27 -3.11 -5.30
N GLY A 79 -12.11 -2.67 -4.37
CA GLY A 79 -11.97 -1.37 -3.70
C GLY A 79 -10.64 -1.23 -2.96
N ALA A 80 -10.23 -2.24 -2.20
CA ALA A 80 -8.95 -2.28 -1.51
C ALA A 80 -7.78 -2.15 -2.49
N GLY A 81 -7.80 -2.92 -3.59
CA GLY A 81 -6.78 -2.85 -4.63
C GLY A 81 -6.67 -1.45 -5.24
N VAL A 82 -7.80 -0.84 -5.60
CA VAL A 82 -7.83 0.52 -6.18
C VAL A 82 -7.29 1.56 -5.20
N LEU A 83 -7.70 1.52 -3.93
CA LEU A 83 -7.23 2.48 -2.91
C LEU A 83 -5.70 2.39 -2.70
N ILE A 84 -5.16 1.18 -2.60
CA ILE A 84 -3.72 0.95 -2.46
C ILE A 84 -2.97 1.44 -3.70
N LEU A 85 -3.52 1.19 -4.90
CA LEU A 85 -2.90 1.57 -6.16
C LEU A 85 -2.89 3.09 -6.36
N ILE A 86 -3.98 3.79 -6.01
CA ILE A 86 -4.03 5.25 -6.00
C ILE A 86 -2.99 5.83 -5.03
N GLY A 87 -2.90 5.28 -3.81
CA GLY A 87 -1.89 5.71 -2.83
C GLY A 87 -0.46 5.52 -3.34
N ALA A 88 -0.18 4.40 -3.99
CA ALA A 88 1.11 4.13 -4.62
C ALA A 88 1.41 5.12 -5.78
N ILE A 89 0.44 5.40 -6.66
CA ILE A 89 0.63 6.36 -7.75
C ILE A 89 0.94 7.75 -7.22
N ILE A 90 0.18 8.24 -6.24
CA ILE A 90 0.40 9.57 -5.63
C ILE A 90 1.80 9.64 -5.02
N TYR A 91 2.20 8.60 -4.27
CA TYR A 91 3.53 8.53 -3.68
C TYR A 91 4.64 8.54 -4.74
N GLY A 92 4.48 7.75 -5.81
CA GLY A 92 5.45 7.69 -6.91
C GLY A 92 5.55 8.99 -7.71
N ALA A 93 4.42 9.67 -7.96
CA ALA A 93 4.39 10.96 -8.64
C ALA A 93 5.07 12.05 -7.80
N SER A 94 4.71 12.16 -6.52
CA SER A 94 5.33 13.14 -5.60
C SER A 94 6.82 12.88 -5.39
N ALA A 95 7.27 11.61 -5.46
CA ALA A 95 8.69 11.27 -5.42
C ALA A 95 9.45 11.70 -6.70
N ARG A 96 8.81 11.65 -7.87
CA ARG A 96 9.40 12.15 -9.12
C ARG A 96 9.49 13.67 -9.19
N ASP A 97 8.50 14.36 -8.66
CA ASP A 97 8.44 15.84 -8.68
C ASP A 97 9.41 16.50 -7.70
N GLY A 98 10.26 15.73 -7.00
CA GLY A 98 11.23 16.24 -6.04
C GLY A 98 10.60 16.78 -4.75
N LYS A 99 9.27 16.62 -4.57
CA LYS A 99 8.55 16.98 -3.35
C LYS A 99 8.86 16.04 -2.19
N TYR A 100 9.36 14.84 -2.50
CA TYR A 100 9.84 13.89 -1.52
C TYR A 100 11.37 13.83 -1.58
N SER A 101 12.05 14.12 -0.46
CA SER A 101 13.46 13.76 -0.28
C SER A 101 13.56 12.47 0.55
N PRO A 102 13.43 11.27 -0.04
CA PRO A 102 13.84 10.06 0.64
C PRO A 102 15.37 10.06 0.71
N GLY A 103 15.90 9.97 1.93
CA GLY A 103 17.29 9.58 2.22
C GLY A 103 18.34 10.00 1.19
N GLY A 104 18.72 11.28 1.19
CA GLY A 104 19.74 11.79 0.28
C GLY A 104 21.09 11.09 0.48
N PHE A 105 21.56 10.39 -0.56
CA PHE A 105 22.97 9.99 -0.68
C PHE A 105 23.82 11.24 -0.98
N ASN A 106 24.47 11.78 0.04
CA ASN A 106 25.53 12.77 -0.15
C ASN A 106 26.80 12.07 -0.65
N THR A 107 26.91 11.85 -1.96
CA THR A 107 28.22 11.66 -2.59
C THR A 107 28.86 13.05 -2.69
N GLY A 108 29.80 13.33 -1.79
CA GLY A 108 30.58 14.56 -1.82
C GLY A 108 31.19 14.74 -3.22
N SER A 109 30.95 15.91 -3.82
CA SER A 109 31.20 16.30 -5.22
C SER A 109 30.08 15.92 -6.21
N SER A 110 29.30 16.94 -6.60
CA SER A 110 28.14 16.92 -7.52
C SER A 110 26.82 16.43 -6.91
N SER A 111 25.98 17.41 -6.55
CA SER A 111 24.66 17.31 -5.92
C SER A 111 23.60 16.61 -6.79
N ARG A 112 23.76 15.32 -7.10
CA ARG A 112 22.68 14.47 -7.61
C ARG A 112 22.15 13.60 -6.47
N MET A 113 21.04 14.01 -5.86
CA MET A 113 20.26 13.08 -5.04
C MET A 113 19.65 12.03 -5.96
N VAL A 114 20.08 10.78 -5.84
CA VAL A 114 19.50 9.66 -6.58
C VAL A 114 18.35 9.09 -5.76
N TYR A 115 17.14 9.33 -6.22
CA TYR A 115 15.92 8.83 -5.58
C TYR A 115 15.59 7.43 -6.10
N THR A 116 15.67 6.43 -5.23
CA THR A 116 15.28 5.06 -5.53
C THR A 116 14.02 4.70 -4.77
N LEU A 117 12.97 4.27 -5.48
CA LEU A 117 11.78 3.69 -4.87
C LEU A 117 12.20 2.42 -4.10
N SER A 118 11.75 2.31 -2.85
CA SER A 118 12.08 1.18 -1.98
C SER A 118 11.32 -0.08 -2.39
N TRP A 119 11.79 -1.23 -1.91
CA TRP A 119 11.16 -2.54 -2.19
C TRP A 119 9.69 -2.61 -1.75
N SER A 120 9.32 -1.89 -0.69
CA SER A 120 7.93 -1.82 -0.19
C SER A 120 6.97 -1.19 -1.20
N PHE A 121 7.45 -0.33 -2.10
CA PHE A 121 6.66 0.23 -3.19
C PHE A 121 6.29 -0.83 -4.23
N GLY A 122 7.25 -1.69 -4.62
CA GLY A 122 6.97 -2.79 -5.54
C GLY A 122 6.01 -3.82 -4.94
N LEU A 123 6.17 -4.10 -3.64
CA LEU A 123 5.29 -5.01 -2.90
C LEU A 123 3.86 -4.48 -2.79
N SER A 124 3.66 -3.16 -2.60
CA SER A 124 2.31 -2.60 -2.52
C SER A 124 1.57 -2.70 -3.86
N ILE A 125 2.25 -2.47 -4.99
CA ILE A 125 1.68 -2.66 -6.33
C ILE A 125 1.33 -4.13 -6.56
N THR A 126 2.25 -5.04 -6.21
CA THR A 126 2.01 -6.48 -6.35
C THR A 126 0.81 -6.91 -5.50
N GLY A 127 0.72 -6.43 -4.27
CA GLY A 127 -0.41 -6.68 -3.38
C GLY A 127 -1.73 -6.16 -3.95
N ALA A 128 -1.74 -4.94 -4.49
CA ALA A 128 -2.94 -4.38 -5.13
C ALA A 128 -3.41 -5.21 -6.33
N ILE A 129 -2.48 -5.67 -7.18
CA ILE A 129 -2.79 -6.55 -8.32
C ILE A 129 -3.36 -7.87 -7.83
N LEU A 130 -2.75 -8.50 -6.82
CA LEU A 130 -3.25 -9.75 -6.24
C LEU A 130 -4.66 -9.59 -5.65
N CYS A 131 -4.96 -8.47 -4.98
CA CYS A 131 -6.32 -8.17 -4.52
C CYS A 131 -7.31 -8.08 -5.68
N PHE A 132 -6.92 -7.44 -6.78
CA PHE A 132 -7.76 -7.30 -7.97
C PHE A 132 -8.04 -8.65 -8.63
N VAL A 133 -6.99 -9.45 -8.85
CA VAL A 133 -7.07 -10.79 -9.42
C VAL A 133 -7.92 -11.71 -8.53
N SER A 134 -7.73 -11.65 -7.21
CA SER A 134 -8.53 -12.42 -6.25
C SER A 134 -10.02 -12.05 -6.32
N GLY A 135 -10.36 -10.75 -6.40
CA GLY A 135 -11.74 -10.30 -6.57
C GLY A 135 -12.38 -10.84 -7.85
N ILE A 136 -11.65 -10.79 -8.97
CA ILE A 136 -12.12 -11.30 -10.27
C ILE A 136 -12.32 -12.83 -10.22
N LEU A 137 -11.33 -13.57 -9.72
CA LEU A 137 -11.40 -15.03 -9.62
C LEU A 137 -12.55 -15.47 -8.72
N THR A 138 -12.76 -14.79 -7.60
CA THR A 138 -13.90 -15.05 -6.69
C THR A 138 -15.23 -14.79 -7.39
N GLY A 139 -15.31 -13.76 -8.24
CA GLY A 139 -16.48 -13.49 -9.08
C GLY A 139 -16.77 -14.61 -10.09
N PHE A 140 -15.75 -15.16 -10.75
CA PHE A 140 -15.93 -16.25 -11.72
C PHE A 140 -16.21 -17.61 -11.07
N ALA A 141 -15.54 -17.93 -9.97
CA ALA A 141 -15.68 -19.21 -9.27
C ALA A 141 -17.09 -19.41 -8.66
N THR A 142 -17.87 -18.34 -8.52
CA THR A 142 -19.17 -18.36 -7.85
C THR A 142 -20.37 -18.33 -8.79
N LYS A 143 -20.19 -18.62 -10.10
CA LYS A 143 -21.30 -18.73 -11.06
C LYS A 143 -22.45 -19.56 -10.46
N PRO A 144 -23.69 -19.04 -10.45
CA PRO A 144 -24.83 -19.76 -9.92
C PRO A 144 -25.02 -21.04 -10.74
N LYS A 145 -25.16 -22.18 -10.06
CA LYS A 145 -25.82 -23.34 -10.67
C LYS A 145 -27.25 -22.90 -10.97
N LEU A 146 -27.55 -22.70 -12.25
CA LEU A 146 -28.93 -22.63 -12.74
C LEU A 146 -29.64 -23.96 -12.43
#